data_AF-A0A4V0HWD6-F1
#
_entry.id   AF-A0A4V0HWD6-F1
#
_cell.length_a   1.000
_cell.length_b   1.000
_cell.length_c   1.000
_cell.angle_alpha   90.00
_cell.angle_beta   90.00
_cell.angle_gamma   90.00
#
_symmetry.space_group_name_H-M   'P 1'
#
loop_
_entity.id
_entity.type
_entity.pdbx_description
1 polymer ?
#
loop_
_entity_poly.entity_id
_entity_poly.type
_entity_poly.pdbx_seq_one_letter_code
_entity_poly.pdbx_strand_id
1 'polypeptide(L)' 'MKYGHVYRWRKYRPELFGRRCRILAHGSMNSRLVEFEDGTRHVVSGNALRRAP' A
#
# COMPACT_ATOMS: atom_id res chain seq x y z
N MET A 1 4.28 13.38 -7.76
CA MET A 1 4.53 12.63 -6.51
C MET A 1 4.38 11.13 -6.82
N LYS A 2 5.48 10.36 -6.92
CA LYS A 2 5.44 8.96 -7.39
C LYS A 2 4.74 7.99 -6.43
N TYR A 3 4.66 8.32 -5.13
CA TYR A 3 4.05 7.50 -4.09
C TYR A 3 3.07 8.33 -3.26
N GLY A 4 1.79 8.31 -3.63
CA GLY A 4 0.75 9.10 -2.97
C GLY A 4 0.10 8.42 -1.76
N HIS A 5 0.53 7.21 -1.39
CA HIS A 5 -0.08 6.43 -0.31
C HIS A 5 0.97 5.87 0.64
N VAL A 6 0.55 5.60 1.88
CA VAL A 6 1.33 4.95 2.93
C VAL A 6 0.55 3.77 3.49
N TYR A 7 1.24 2.66 3.78
CA TYR A 7 0.64 1.50 4.41
C TYR A 7 0.61 1.69 5.95
N ARG A 8 -0.58 1.61 6.58
CA ARG A 8 -0.79 1.96 8.00
C ARG A 8 -1.03 0.74 8.91
N TRP A 9 -1.31 -0.43 8.37
CA TRP A 9 -1.66 -1.57 9.21
C TRP A 9 -0.43 -2.19 9.88
N ARG A 10 -0.44 -2.26 11.21
CA ARG A 10 0.63 -2.93 11.99
C ARG A 10 0.33 -4.41 12.26
N LYS A 11 -0.94 -4.82 12.25
CA LYS A 11 -1.38 -6.16 12.66
C LYS A 11 -0.97 -7.27 11.68
N TYR A 12 -1.18 -7.06 10.38
CA TYR A 12 -1.04 -8.12 9.37
C TYR A 12 0.32 -8.15 8.68
N ARG A 13 0.94 -6.99 8.52
CA ARG A 13 2.24 -6.79 7.85
C ARG A 13 2.99 -5.64 8.53
N PRO A 14 3.49 -5.83 9.75
CA PRO A 14 4.20 -4.79 10.50
C PRO A 14 5.43 -4.27 9.74
N GLU A 15 6.08 -5.11 8.92
CA GLU A 15 7.22 -4.75 8.08
C GLU A 15 6.90 -3.68 7.00
N LEU A 16 5.63 -3.57 6.59
CA LEU A 16 5.19 -2.61 5.59
C LEU A 16 4.71 -1.30 6.22
N PHE A 17 4.57 -1.25 7.55
CA PHE A 17 4.04 -0.09 8.24
C PHE A 17 4.90 1.16 7.98
N GLY A 18 4.25 2.25 7.59
CA GLY A 18 4.90 3.54 7.33
C GLY A 18 5.60 3.64 5.97
N ARG A 19 5.73 2.53 5.21
CA ARG A 19 6.34 2.56 3.88
C ARG A 19 5.42 3.26 2.87
N ARG A 20 6.01 4.08 2.00
CA ARG A 20 5.26 4.72 0.91
C ARG A 20 5.05 3.73 -0.22
N CYS A 21 3.90 3.87 -0.87
CA CYS A 21 3.51 3.01 -1.96
C CYS A 21 2.68 3.74 -3.00
N ARG A 22 2.66 3.17 -4.20
CA ARG A 22 1.87 3.60 -5.35
C ARG A 22 0.88 2.49 -5.66
N ILE A 23 -0.37 2.86 -5.89
CA ILE A 23 -1.37 1.92 -6.39
C ILE A 23 -1.13 1.70 -7.88
N LEU A 24 -0.96 0.44 -8.26
CA LEU A 24 -0.80 -0.01 -9.65
C LEU A 24 -2.12 -0.49 -10.25
N ALA A 25 -2.95 -1.20 -9.47
CA ALA A 25 -4.22 -1.74 -9.93
C ALA A 25 -5.25 -1.86 -8.79
N HIS A 26 -6.52 -1.85 -9.16
CA HIS A 26 -7.66 -2.07 -8.26
C HIS A 26 -8.25 -3.45 -8.54
N GLY A 27 -8.38 -4.27 -7.51
CA GLY A 27 -9.01 -5.58 -7.57
C GLY A 27 -10.38 -5.62 -6.92
N SER A 28 -10.94 -6.81 -6.82
CA SER A 28 -12.20 -7.10 -6.10
C SER A 28 -11.99 -7.08 -4.58
N MET A 29 -13.10 -6.95 -3.83
CA MET A 29 -13.10 -6.88 -2.36
C MET A 29 -12.20 -5.76 -1.80
N ASN A 30 -12.15 -4.62 -2.48
CA ASN A 30 -11.31 -3.47 -2.12
C ASN A 30 -9.81 -3.80 -2.04
N SER A 31 -9.35 -4.79 -2.80
CA SER A 31 -7.93 -5.14 -2.89
C SER A 31 -7.21 -4.18 -3.83
N ARG A 32 -5.95 -3.85 -3.54
CA ARG A 32 -5.12 -2.94 -4.33
C ARG A 32 -3.75 -3.54 -4.52
N LEU A 33 -3.32 -3.67 -5.77
CA LEU A 33 -1.93 -3.97 -6.07
C LEU A 33 -1.13 -2.69 -5.87
N VAL A 34 -0.17 -2.73 -4.96
CA VAL A 34 0.71 -1.60 -4.67
C VAL A 34 2.16 -1.97 -4.93
N GLU A 35 2.92 -0.97 -5.35
CA GLU A 35 4.38 -1.01 -5.45
C GLU A 35 4.98 -0.11 -4.37
N PHE A 36 5.86 -0.68 -3.56
CA PHE A 36 6.58 0.04 -2.51
C PHE A 36 7.88 0.64 -3.05
N GLU A 37 8.52 1.49 -2.24
CA GLU A 37 9.75 2.22 -2.61
C GLU A 37 10.91 1.33 -3.07
N ASP A 38 10.94 0.08 -2.61
CA ASP A 38 11.96 -0.93 -2.96
C ASP A 38 11.66 -1.67 -4.29
N GLY A 39 10.56 -1.33 -4.96
CA GLY A 39 10.10 -2.02 -6.16
C GLY A 39 9.31 -3.31 -5.89
N THR A 40 9.19 -3.72 -4.61
CA THR A 40 8.36 -4.86 -4.21
C THR A 40 6.88 -4.58 -4.47
N ARG A 41 6.16 -5.58 -4.98
CA ARG A 41 4.72 -5.49 -5.26
C ARG A 41 3.93 -6.39 -4.32
N HIS A 42 2.87 -5.84 -3.74
CA HIS A 42 1.95 -6.60 -2.90
C HIS A 42 0.50 -6.27 -3.22
N VAL A 43 -0.36 -7.28 -3.12
CA VAL A 43 -1.79 -7.07 -3.04
C VAL A 43 -2.15 -6.84 -1.59
N VAL A 44 -2.66 -5.66 -1.28
CA VAL A 44 -3.08 -5.27 0.08
C VAL A 44 -4.52 -4.80 0.08
N SER A 45 -5.18 -4.87 1.23
CA SER A 45 -6.48 -4.23 1.39
C SER A 45 -6.34 -2.72 1.23
N GLY A 46 -7.24 -2.12 0.47
CA GLY A 46 -7.31 -0.68 0.32
C GLY A 46 -7.56 0.06 1.63
N ASN A 47 -8.17 -0.60 2.62
CA ASN A 47 -8.34 -0.06 3.97
C ASN A 47 -7.02 0.07 4.75
N ALA A 48 -5.98 -0.64 4.32
CA ALA A 48 -4.65 -0.54 4.90
C ALA A 48 -3.86 0.67 4.36
N LEU A 49 -4.31 1.28 3.27
CA LEU A 49 -3.65 2.40 2.61
C LEU A 49 -4.25 3.73 3.05
N ARG A 50 -3.38 4.72 3.28
CA ARG A 50 -3.77 6.11 3.56
C ARG A 50 -3.08 7.04 2.58
N ARG A 51 -3.70 8.15 2.22
CA ARG A 51 -3.02 9.17 1.40
C ARG A 51 -1.84 9.72 2.19
N ALA A 52 -0.68 9.78 1.54
CA ALA A 52 0.46 10.50 2.07
C ALA A 52 0.17 12.03 1.95
N PRO A 53 0.63 12.85 2.91
CA PRO A 53 0.57 14.30 2.79
C PRO A 53 1.42 14.81 1.63
#